data_AF-A0A9P4R4U3-F1
#
_entry.id   AF-A0A9P4R4U3-F1
#
_cell.length_a   1.000
_cell.length_b   1.000
_cell.length_c   1.000
_cell.angle_alpha   90.00
_cell.angle_beta   90.00
_cell.angle_gamma   90.00
#
_symmetry.space_group_name_H-M   'P 1'
#
loop_
_entity.id
_entity.type
_entity.pdbx_description
1 polymer ?
#
loop_
_entity_poly.entity_id
_entity_poly.type
_entity_poly.pdbx_seq_one_letter_code
_entity_poly.pdbx_strand_id
1 'polypeptide(L)'
;MIRTFRAASRSPCRYAYSSRTFSSNKHQRNDPRLQNIGRVLEDEYAVIRNHYETPRNTIVLAHGLLGFDELRLAGPYLRGIQYWRGIIDALSHNGVEVLTAAVPPSGSIEKRAEKLVESISQKVSKGKSVNIIAHSMGGLDSRYMISHLKPTNFNVLSLTTVASPHQGSAFADYMFDSIGPMHTKRIYKVLERFGFETGAFSQLTRRYMQETFNPETPDIECVKYYSYGASLEPSAWSVFAASHKIIKEMEESPNDGLVSVRSSQWGQYQGTLVGVSHLDLINWTNRLKWFLWELTGSKRNFNAIAFYLDIADMLAKKGL
;
A
#
# COMPACT_ATOMS: atom_id res chain seq x y z
N MET A 1 -1.99 -4.16 59.70
CA MET A 1 -2.86 -3.39 58.78
C MET A 1 -2.18 -3.38 57.42
N ILE A 2 -2.47 -4.37 56.57
CA ILE A 2 -1.81 -4.59 55.27
C ILE A 2 -2.69 -3.97 54.18
N ARG A 3 -2.22 -2.92 53.51
CA ARG A 3 -2.90 -2.27 52.39
C ARG A 3 -2.52 -2.96 51.08
N THR A 4 -3.47 -3.67 50.48
CA THR A 4 -3.39 -4.24 49.13
C THR A 4 -3.67 -3.14 48.10
N PHE A 5 -2.73 -2.92 47.17
CA PHE A 5 -2.95 -2.08 46.00
C PHE A 5 -3.81 -2.84 44.98
N ARG A 6 -5.02 -2.34 44.69
CA ARG A 6 -5.84 -2.80 43.57
C ARG A 6 -5.29 -2.23 42.27
N ALA A 7 -4.91 -3.11 41.35
CA ALA A 7 -4.66 -2.76 39.95
C ALA A 7 -5.93 -2.21 39.30
N ALA A 8 -5.82 -1.07 38.61
CA ALA A 8 -6.90 -0.47 37.85
C ALA A 8 -7.20 -1.35 36.62
N SER A 9 -8.37 -1.98 36.60
CA SER A 9 -8.89 -2.68 35.43
C SER A 9 -9.26 -1.67 34.35
N ARG A 10 -8.62 -1.75 33.18
CA ARG A 10 -9.03 -0.99 31.99
C ARG A 10 -10.31 -1.61 31.43
N SER A 11 -11.29 -0.75 31.15
CA SER A 11 -12.63 -1.11 30.68
C SER A 11 -12.60 -1.79 29.30
N PRO A 12 -13.43 -2.83 29.07
CA PRO A 12 -13.56 -3.46 27.76
C PRO A 12 -14.34 -2.56 26.79
N CYS A 13 -13.80 -2.41 25.57
CA CYS A 13 -14.38 -1.62 24.49
C CYS A 13 -15.80 -2.10 24.14
N ARG A 14 -16.78 -1.18 24.17
CA ARG A 14 -18.11 -1.38 23.61
C ARG A 14 -18.38 -0.27 22.61
N TYR A 15 -18.53 -0.61 21.33
CA TYR A 15 -19.12 0.27 20.34
C TYR A 15 -20.07 -0.51 19.44
N ALA A 16 -21.26 0.09 19.24
CA ALA A 16 -22.40 -0.49 18.56
C ALA A 16 -22.19 -0.58 17.04
N TYR A 17 -22.70 -1.66 16.45
CA TYR A 17 -22.74 -1.87 15.01
C TYR A 17 -23.79 -0.95 14.37
N SER A 18 -23.36 -0.18 13.37
CA SER A 18 -24.25 0.41 12.37
C SER A 18 -23.88 -0.18 11.01
N SER A 19 -24.74 -1.05 10.49
CA SER A 19 -24.66 -1.53 9.12
C SER A 19 -25.53 -0.63 8.24
N ARG A 20 -24.94 0.00 7.21
CA ARG A 20 -25.70 0.45 6.04
C ARG A 20 -24.95 0.21 4.75
N THR A 21 -25.75 -0.22 3.79
CA THR A 21 -25.49 -0.64 2.42
C THR A 21 -25.16 0.56 1.53
N PHE A 22 -24.07 0.47 0.78
CA PHE A 22 -23.77 1.39 -0.32
C PHE A 22 -24.44 0.88 -1.60
N SER A 23 -25.17 1.76 -2.27
CA SER A 23 -25.81 1.50 -3.57
C SER A 23 -24.75 1.22 -4.63
N SER A 24 -24.69 -0.02 -5.11
CA SER A 24 -23.83 -0.41 -6.23
C SER A 24 -24.46 0.07 -7.54
N ASN A 25 -23.77 0.97 -8.25
CA ASN A 25 -24.16 1.29 -9.62
C ASN A 25 -23.88 0.08 -10.51
N LYS A 26 -24.96 -0.47 -11.07
CA LYS A 26 -24.99 -1.57 -12.02
C LYS A 26 -24.48 -1.12 -13.39
N HIS A 27 -23.18 -1.18 -13.62
CA HIS A 27 -22.64 -1.41 -14.97
C HIS A 27 -21.38 -2.27 -14.87
N GLN A 28 -21.58 -3.55 -14.53
CA GLN A 28 -20.59 -4.58 -14.86
C GLN A 28 -20.51 -4.67 -16.38
N ARG A 29 -19.50 -4.01 -16.96
CA ARG A 29 -19.02 -4.38 -18.29
C ARG A 29 -18.42 -5.78 -18.13
N ASN A 30 -19.09 -6.77 -18.70
CA ASN A 30 -18.76 -8.19 -18.59
C ASN A 30 -17.45 -8.50 -19.31
N ASP A 31 -16.31 -8.12 -18.76
CA ASP A 31 -15.01 -8.68 -19.13
C ASP A 31 -14.81 -9.98 -18.33
N PRO A 32 -14.71 -11.16 -18.99
CA PRO A 32 -14.49 -12.44 -18.32
C PRO A 32 -13.26 -12.45 -17.40
N ARG A 33 -12.25 -11.61 -17.68
CA ARG A 33 -11.04 -11.49 -16.87
C ARG A 33 -11.27 -10.81 -15.52
N LEU A 34 -12.38 -10.08 -15.35
CA LEU A 34 -12.67 -9.29 -14.15
C LEU A 34 -13.72 -9.96 -13.24
N GLN A 35 -14.18 -11.18 -13.57
CA GLN A 35 -15.28 -11.83 -12.83
C GLN A 35 -14.92 -12.19 -11.38
N ASN A 36 -13.62 -12.30 -11.04
CA ASN A 36 -13.13 -12.80 -9.75
C ASN A 36 -12.20 -11.84 -9.00
N ILE A 37 -12.19 -10.55 -9.35
CA ILE A 37 -11.30 -9.55 -8.72
C ILE A 37 -11.98 -8.70 -7.63
N GLY A 38 -13.27 -8.94 -7.35
CA GLY A 38 -14.04 -8.13 -6.40
C GLY A 38 -14.65 -6.89 -7.07
N ARG A 39 -14.82 -5.79 -6.32
CA ARG A 39 -15.36 -4.54 -6.85
C ARG A 39 -14.38 -3.95 -7.87
N VAL A 40 -14.81 -3.76 -9.10
CA VAL A 40 -14.01 -3.16 -10.17
C VAL A 40 -14.10 -1.63 -10.08
N LEU A 41 -12.95 -0.95 -10.15
CA LEU A 41 -12.83 0.49 -10.15
C LEU A 41 -12.14 0.95 -11.44
N GLU A 42 -12.93 1.39 -12.44
CA GLU A 42 -12.42 1.73 -13.78
C GLU A 42 -12.09 3.22 -13.94
N ASP A 43 -12.99 4.10 -13.49
CA ASP A 43 -12.89 5.53 -13.70
C ASP A 43 -13.35 6.38 -12.51
N GLU A 44 -13.70 5.77 -11.36
CA GLU A 44 -14.17 6.51 -10.17
C GLU A 44 -13.15 7.53 -9.66
N TYR A 45 -11.87 7.31 -9.97
CA TYR A 45 -10.77 8.19 -9.58
C TYR A 45 -10.10 8.85 -10.78
N ALA A 46 -10.78 8.97 -11.92
CA ALA A 46 -10.27 9.69 -13.08
C ALA A 46 -10.13 11.21 -12.81
N VAL A 47 -11.03 11.76 -11.98
CA VAL A 47 -11.18 13.20 -11.74
C VAL A 47 -11.21 13.50 -10.23
N ILE A 48 -10.63 14.64 -9.84
CA ILE A 48 -10.69 15.14 -8.47
C ILE A 48 -12.08 15.75 -8.24
N ARG A 49 -12.78 15.33 -7.17
CA ARG A 49 -14.09 15.88 -6.80
C ARG A 49 -13.94 17.30 -6.24
N ASN A 50 -15.03 18.07 -6.29
CA ASN A 50 -15.05 19.42 -5.72
C ASN A 50 -14.89 19.46 -4.20
N HIS A 51 -15.23 18.37 -3.50
CA HIS A 51 -15.19 18.27 -2.05
C HIS A 51 -14.86 16.86 -1.58
N TYR A 52 -14.04 16.80 -0.53
CA TYR A 52 -13.66 15.59 0.21
C TYR A 52 -13.71 15.89 1.72
N GLU A 53 -14.36 15.02 2.49
CA GLU A 53 -14.37 15.12 3.94
C GLU A 53 -12.95 14.92 4.51
N THR A 54 -12.61 15.68 5.55
CA THR A 54 -11.28 15.63 6.18
C THR A 54 -11.33 14.75 7.43
N PRO A 55 -10.50 13.70 7.53
CA PRO A 55 -10.44 12.85 8.72
C PRO A 55 -9.89 13.64 9.91
N ARG A 56 -10.35 13.28 11.11
CA ARG A 56 -9.94 13.96 12.35
C ARG A 56 -8.56 13.55 12.81
N ASN A 57 -8.15 12.32 12.51
CA ASN A 57 -6.89 11.75 12.97
C ASN A 57 -5.83 11.83 11.87
N THR A 58 -4.58 11.94 12.30
CA THR A 58 -3.40 12.05 11.43
C THR A 58 -3.32 10.86 10.47
N ILE A 59 -3.03 11.11 9.19
CA ILE A 59 -2.73 10.07 8.22
C ILE A 59 -1.21 9.86 8.17
N VAL A 60 -0.77 8.62 8.36
CA VAL A 60 0.61 8.17 8.14
C VAL A 60 0.70 7.46 6.80
N LEU A 61 1.55 7.95 5.90
CA LEU A 61 1.87 7.31 4.64
C LEU A 61 3.11 6.42 4.78
N ALA A 62 2.94 5.11 4.66
CA ALA A 62 3.99 4.11 4.78
C ALA A 62 4.41 3.55 3.40
N HIS A 63 5.66 3.81 3.01
CA HIS A 63 6.17 3.42 1.69
C HIS A 63 6.63 1.96 1.61
N GLY A 64 6.67 1.40 0.39
CA GLY A 64 7.13 0.03 0.14
C GLY A 64 8.63 -0.13 -0.07
N LEU A 65 9.01 -1.27 -0.69
CA LEU A 65 10.37 -1.61 -1.09
C LEU A 65 10.92 -0.57 -2.08
N LEU A 66 12.20 -0.22 -1.93
CA LEU A 66 12.89 0.88 -2.61
C LEU A 66 12.25 2.26 -2.43
N GLY A 67 11.31 2.40 -1.50
CA GLY A 67 10.78 3.71 -1.17
C GLY A 67 11.82 4.56 -0.45
N PHE A 68 11.79 5.86 -0.75
CA PHE A 68 12.61 6.89 -0.14
C PHE A 68 11.70 8.06 0.20
N ASP A 69 11.94 8.73 1.33
CA ASP A 69 11.15 9.93 1.66
C ASP A 69 11.40 11.05 0.63
N GLU A 70 12.67 11.30 0.31
CA GLU A 70 13.10 12.23 -0.74
C GLU A 70 14.44 11.76 -1.35
N LEU A 71 14.49 11.54 -2.67
CA LEU A 71 15.73 11.22 -3.38
C LEU A 71 16.23 12.45 -4.14
N ARG A 72 17.34 13.03 -3.65
CA ARG A 72 18.03 14.16 -4.31
C ARG A 72 19.09 13.65 -5.28
N LEU A 73 18.66 13.29 -6.49
CA LEU A 73 19.53 12.70 -7.52
C LEU A 73 20.55 13.68 -8.13
N ALA A 74 20.38 14.99 -7.99
CA ALA A 74 21.15 15.97 -8.76
C ALA A 74 21.53 17.23 -7.93
N GLY A 75 22.06 17.00 -6.72
CA GLY A 75 22.57 18.07 -5.85
C GLY A 75 21.48 18.87 -5.12
N PRO A 76 21.85 19.85 -4.27
CA PRO A 76 20.93 20.60 -3.42
C PRO A 76 20.00 21.58 -4.17
N TYR A 77 20.22 21.78 -5.48
CA TYR A 77 19.52 22.79 -6.29
C TYR A 77 18.28 22.25 -7.02
N LEU A 78 18.06 20.93 -7.06
CA LEU A 78 16.90 20.32 -7.68
C LEU A 78 15.97 19.73 -6.61
N ARG A 79 14.67 19.99 -6.73
CA ARG A 79 13.64 19.42 -5.85
C ARG A 79 13.78 17.90 -5.85
N GLY A 80 13.97 17.31 -4.68
CA GLY A 80 14.10 15.87 -4.56
C GLY A 80 12.85 15.16 -5.05
N ILE A 81 13.04 13.97 -5.60
CA ILE A 81 11.94 13.12 -6.01
C ILE A 81 11.28 12.60 -4.73
N GLN A 82 9.96 12.72 -4.62
CA GLN A 82 9.20 12.14 -3.50
C GLN A 82 8.61 10.78 -3.91
N TYR A 83 8.46 9.88 -2.95
CA TYR A 83 7.69 8.64 -3.16
C TYR A 83 6.23 8.97 -3.47
N TRP A 84 5.61 9.79 -2.63
CA TRP A 84 4.20 10.19 -2.69
C TRP A 84 3.98 11.47 -3.51
N ARG A 85 4.34 11.47 -4.81
CA ARG A 85 4.41 12.69 -5.63
C ARG A 85 3.09 13.45 -5.66
N GLY A 86 3.03 14.65 -5.08
CA GLY A 86 1.85 15.52 -5.05
C GLY A 86 0.67 14.98 -4.23
N ILE A 87 0.77 13.77 -3.67
CA ILE A 87 -0.27 13.17 -2.82
C ILE A 87 -0.26 13.84 -1.45
N ILE A 88 0.94 14.05 -0.87
CA ILE A 88 1.10 14.75 0.41
C ILE A 88 0.52 16.16 0.30
N ASP A 89 0.94 16.90 -0.73
CA ASP A 89 0.47 18.26 -0.96
C ASP A 89 -1.06 18.31 -1.08
N ALA A 90 -1.66 17.45 -1.90
CA ALA A 90 -3.10 17.44 -2.08
C ALA A 90 -3.88 17.11 -0.80
N LEU A 91 -3.42 16.12 -0.03
CA LEU A 91 -4.02 15.76 1.26
C LEU A 91 -3.91 16.93 2.25
N SER A 92 -2.74 17.57 2.35
CA SER A 92 -2.54 18.72 3.23
C SER A 92 -3.36 19.94 2.81
N HIS A 93 -3.53 20.18 1.51
CA HIS A 93 -4.43 21.23 1.00
C HIS A 93 -5.91 20.93 1.33
N ASN A 94 -6.29 19.65 1.43
CA ASN A 94 -7.61 19.22 1.92
C ASN A 94 -7.70 19.22 3.47
N GLY A 95 -6.75 19.86 4.17
CA GLY A 95 -6.74 20.00 5.63
C GLY A 95 -6.33 18.76 6.40
N VAL A 96 -5.82 17.71 5.74
CA VAL A 96 -5.38 16.48 6.41
C VAL A 96 -4.00 16.71 7.06
N GLU A 97 -3.86 16.35 8.34
CA GLU A 97 -2.54 16.21 8.97
C GLU A 97 -1.87 14.94 8.42
N VAL A 98 -0.85 15.11 7.58
CA VAL A 98 -0.16 13.99 6.91
C VAL A 98 1.28 13.88 7.40
N LEU A 99 1.69 12.65 7.72
CA LEU A 99 3.06 12.30 8.04
C LEU A 99 3.55 11.23 7.09
N THR A 100 4.80 11.31 6.67
CA THR A 100 5.50 10.20 6.00
C THR A 100 6.33 9.45 7.04
N ALA A 101 6.45 8.13 6.88
CA ALA A 101 7.38 7.35 7.68
C ALA A 101 8.53 6.85 6.82
N ALA A 102 9.75 7.13 7.25
CA ALA A 102 10.97 6.69 6.59
C ALA A 102 11.36 5.30 7.12
N VAL A 103 11.51 4.33 6.22
CA VAL A 103 12.02 3.00 6.57
C VAL A 103 13.15 2.58 5.62
N PRO A 104 14.04 1.65 6.03
CA PRO A 104 15.13 1.20 5.17
C PRO A 104 14.62 0.67 3.82
N PRO A 105 15.18 1.09 2.68
CA PRO A 105 14.63 0.79 1.36
C PRO A 105 14.59 -0.70 1.02
N SER A 106 15.40 -1.52 1.67
CA SER A 106 15.59 -2.94 1.33
C SER A 106 15.75 -3.86 2.56
N GLY A 107 15.28 -3.42 3.73
CA GLY A 107 15.34 -4.20 4.96
C GLY A 107 14.30 -5.33 5.05
N SER A 108 14.47 -6.21 6.04
CA SER A 108 13.45 -7.19 6.42
C SER A 108 12.19 -6.50 6.98
N ILE A 109 11.04 -7.19 6.95
CA ILE A 109 9.77 -6.65 7.45
C ILE A 109 9.90 -6.22 8.92
N GLU A 110 10.60 -6.99 9.74
CA GLU A 110 10.82 -6.71 11.17
C GLU A 110 11.61 -5.41 11.36
N LYS A 111 12.77 -5.29 10.70
CA LYS A 111 13.62 -4.09 10.78
C LYS A 111 12.90 -2.86 10.25
N ARG A 112 12.14 -3.01 9.17
CA ARG A 112 11.34 -1.92 8.60
C ARG A 112 10.21 -1.51 9.54
N ALA A 113 9.53 -2.47 10.18
CA ALA A 113 8.48 -2.20 11.16
C ALA A 113 9.01 -1.49 12.42
N GLU A 114 10.19 -1.87 12.92
CA GLU A 114 10.84 -1.15 14.02
C GLU A 114 11.12 0.30 13.66
N LYS A 115 11.67 0.55 12.46
CA LYS A 115 11.89 1.91 11.97
C LYS A 115 10.60 2.67 11.68
N LEU A 116 9.54 1.98 11.27
CA LEU A 116 8.21 2.56 11.12
C LEU A 116 7.69 3.08 12.46
N VAL A 117 7.81 2.29 13.54
CA VAL A 117 7.46 2.75 14.90
C VAL A 117 8.28 3.97 15.27
N GLU A 118 9.61 3.93 15.15
CA GLU A 118 10.49 5.05 15.50
C GLU A 118 10.10 6.33 14.74
N SER A 119 9.87 6.23 13.43
CA SER A 119 9.56 7.37 12.56
C SER A 119 8.22 8.02 12.95
N ILE A 120 7.17 7.23 13.18
CA ILE A 120 5.87 7.74 13.62
C ILE A 120 6.00 8.36 15.01
N SER A 121 6.73 7.70 15.91
CA SER A 121 6.91 8.13 17.30
C SER A 121 7.56 9.49 17.46
N GLN A 122 8.47 9.84 16.54
CA GLN A 122 9.14 11.13 16.54
C GLN A 122 8.25 12.26 16.00
N LYS A 123 7.27 11.93 15.15
CA LYS A 123 6.43 12.90 14.44
C LYS A 123 5.04 13.09 15.07
N VAL A 124 4.57 12.12 15.84
CA VAL A 124 3.25 12.12 16.47
C VAL A 124 3.36 12.38 17.98
N SER A 125 2.57 13.33 18.49
CA SER A 125 2.48 13.58 19.93
C SER A 125 1.94 12.36 20.68
N LYS A 126 2.48 12.10 21.88
CA LYS A 126 2.11 10.93 22.68
C LYS A 126 0.59 10.86 22.92
N GLY A 127 0.01 9.71 22.65
CA GLY A 127 -1.42 9.41 22.84
C GLY A 127 -2.32 9.79 21.66
N LYS A 128 -1.80 10.45 20.61
CA LYS A 128 -2.58 10.69 19.39
C LYS A 128 -2.93 9.38 18.69
N SER A 129 -4.06 9.40 18.01
CA SER A 129 -4.51 8.32 17.15
C SER A 129 -4.14 8.60 15.69
N VAL A 130 -3.83 7.56 14.93
CA VAL A 130 -3.39 7.65 13.53
C VAL A 130 -4.11 6.64 12.64
N ASN A 131 -4.28 7.00 11.37
CA ASN A 131 -4.65 6.08 10.30
C ASN A 131 -3.46 5.85 9.39
N ILE A 132 -3.14 4.61 9.08
CA ILE A 132 -2.03 4.29 8.20
C ILE A 132 -2.57 3.99 6.81
N ILE A 133 -2.02 4.66 5.79
CA ILE A 133 -2.17 4.26 4.40
C ILE A 133 -0.82 3.75 3.92
N ALA A 134 -0.77 2.48 3.53
CA ALA A 134 0.48 1.81 3.22
C ALA A 134 0.46 1.26 1.80
N HIS A 135 1.57 1.45 1.07
CA HIS A 135 1.72 0.93 -0.29
C HIS A 135 2.69 -0.23 -0.33
N SER A 136 2.37 -1.28 -1.10
CA SER A 136 3.27 -2.40 -1.37
C SER A 136 3.78 -3.04 -0.06
N MET A 137 5.09 -3.25 0.09
CA MET A 137 5.71 -3.80 1.31
C MET A 137 5.38 -3.01 2.59
N GLY A 138 5.07 -1.71 2.50
CA GLY A 138 4.71 -0.90 3.66
C GLY A 138 3.47 -1.42 4.40
N GLY A 139 2.57 -2.12 3.70
CA GLY A 139 1.41 -2.76 4.32
C GLY A 139 1.79 -3.96 5.18
N LEU A 140 2.85 -4.69 4.81
CA LEU A 140 3.39 -5.79 5.61
C LEU A 140 4.13 -5.26 6.83
N ASP A 141 4.96 -4.22 6.65
CA ASP A 141 5.64 -3.53 7.77
C ASP A 141 4.62 -3.04 8.80
N SER A 142 3.51 -2.45 8.32
CA SER A 142 2.44 -1.93 9.17
C SER A 142 1.71 -3.05 9.91
N ARG A 143 1.38 -4.16 9.24
CA ARG A 143 0.77 -5.34 9.90
C ARG A 143 1.69 -5.91 10.98
N TYR A 144 2.99 -6.06 10.69
CA TYR A 144 3.96 -6.54 11.66
C TYR A 144 4.05 -5.62 12.86
N MET A 145 4.19 -4.30 12.63
CA MET A 145 4.20 -3.29 13.69
C MET A 145 2.97 -3.40 14.59
N ILE A 146 1.78 -3.48 13.99
CA ILE A 146 0.51 -3.52 14.74
C ILE A 146 0.39 -4.81 15.57
N SER A 147 0.71 -5.97 14.98
CA SER A 147 0.53 -7.27 15.61
C SER A 147 1.60 -7.58 16.66
N HIS A 148 2.87 -7.29 16.35
CA HIS A 148 4.02 -7.73 17.16
C HIS A 148 4.56 -6.61 18.05
N LEU A 149 4.80 -5.43 17.48
CA LEU A 149 5.46 -4.33 18.20
C LEU A 149 4.51 -3.57 19.12
N LYS A 150 3.21 -3.52 18.78
CA LYS A 150 2.12 -2.93 19.59
C LYS A 150 2.53 -1.58 20.21
N PRO A 151 2.86 -0.57 19.39
CA PRO A 151 3.36 0.72 19.88
C PRO A 151 2.38 1.33 20.89
N THR A 152 2.92 1.91 21.98
CA THR A 152 2.13 2.45 23.09
C THR A 152 2.07 3.98 23.14
N ASN A 153 2.84 4.64 22.28
CA ASN A 153 2.96 6.08 22.22
C ASN A 153 1.97 6.73 21.24
N PHE A 154 1.38 5.97 20.32
CA PHE A 154 0.26 6.38 19.47
C PHE A 154 -0.70 5.21 19.31
N ASN A 155 -1.95 5.48 18.95
CA ASN A 155 -2.96 4.46 18.70
C ASN A 155 -3.19 4.32 17.19
N VAL A 156 -3.06 3.11 16.65
CA VAL A 156 -3.45 2.85 15.26
C VAL A 156 -4.94 2.55 15.21
N LEU A 157 -5.72 3.36 14.48
CA LEU A 157 -7.17 3.15 14.31
C LEU A 157 -7.47 2.31 13.08
N SER A 158 -6.71 2.51 12.01
CA SER A 158 -6.86 1.77 10.77
C SER A 158 -5.55 1.58 10.01
N LEU A 159 -5.55 0.54 9.18
CA LEU A 159 -4.56 0.29 8.14
C LEU A 159 -5.29 0.09 6.81
N THR A 160 -5.03 0.98 5.86
CA THR A 160 -5.46 0.85 4.46
C THR A 160 -4.25 0.46 3.61
N THR A 161 -4.25 -0.76 3.06
CA THR A 161 -3.18 -1.21 2.16
C THR A 161 -3.53 -0.98 0.71
N VAL A 162 -2.53 -0.63 -0.09
CA VAL A 162 -2.65 -0.38 -1.53
C VAL A 162 -1.61 -1.25 -2.22
N ALA A 163 -2.08 -2.26 -2.96
CA ALA A 163 -1.24 -3.23 -3.68
C ALA A 163 -0.18 -3.93 -2.81
N SER A 164 -0.48 -4.21 -1.54
CA SER A 164 0.42 -4.95 -0.65
C SER A 164 0.38 -6.45 -0.95
N PRO A 165 1.53 -7.14 -1.09
CA PRO A 165 1.56 -8.56 -1.42
C PRO A 165 1.26 -9.44 -0.20
N HIS A 166 0.03 -9.41 0.31
CA HIS A 166 -0.35 -10.14 1.52
C HIS A 166 -0.26 -11.65 1.38
N GLN A 167 -0.37 -12.20 0.17
CA GLN A 167 -0.16 -13.62 -0.11
C GLN A 167 1.18 -13.90 -0.81
N GLY A 168 2.09 -12.91 -0.80
CA GLY A 168 3.36 -12.91 -1.53
C GLY A 168 3.19 -12.61 -3.02
N SER A 169 4.28 -12.73 -3.77
CA SER A 169 4.28 -12.51 -5.22
C SER A 169 5.04 -13.62 -5.93
N ALA A 170 4.45 -14.17 -6.99
CA ALA A 170 5.15 -15.14 -7.85
C ALA A 170 6.35 -14.51 -8.55
N PHE A 171 6.38 -13.19 -8.74
CA PHE A 171 7.60 -12.51 -9.19
C PHE A 171 8.69 -12.57 -8.12
N ALA A 172 8.34 -12.45 -6.82
CA ALA A 172 9.30 -12.63 -5.75
C ALA A 172 9.79 -14.07 -5.66
N ASP A 173 8.92 -15.07 -5.86
CA ASP A 173 9.33 -16.48 -5.98
C ASP A 173 10.32 -16.68 -7.14
N TYR A 174 9.98 -16.19 -8.33
CA TYR A 174 10.85 -16.27 -9.50
C TYR A 174 12.22 -15.63 -9.26
N MET A 175 12.24 -14.47 -8.59
CA MET A 175 13.47 -13.79 -8.21
C MET A 175 14.26 -14.58 -7.16
N PHE A 176 13.60 -15.13 -6.15
CA PHE A 176 14.21 -15.95 -5.10
C PHE A 176 14.83 -17.24 -5.66
N ASP A 177 14.11 -17.95 -6.54
CA ASP A 177 14.62 -19.15 -7.21
C ASP A 177 15.79 -18.82 -8.15
N SER A 178 15.73 -17.67 -8.80
CA SER A 178 16.83 -17.15 -9.62
C SER A 178 18.05 -16.72 -8.80
N ILE A 179 17.91 -16.55 -7.47
CA ILE A 179 19.00 -16.21 -6.55
C ILE A 179 19.79 -17.44 -6.08
N GLY A 180 19.28 -18.66 -6.31
CA GLY A 180 19.98 -19.90 -5.98
C GLY A 180 21.39 -20.02 -6.62
N PRO A 181 22.29 -20.83 -6.03
CA PRO A 181 23.75 -20.81 -6.28
C PRO A 181 24.22 -21.02 -7.74
N MET A 182 23.33 -21.35 -8.67
CA MET A 182 23.65 -21.57 -10.10
C MET A 182 23.34 -20.39 -11.04
N HIS A 183 22.68 -19.31 -10.61
CA HIS A 183 22.14 -18.29 -11.54
C HIS A 183 22.64 -16.85 -11.34
N THR A 184 23.90 -16.68 -10.93
CA THR A 184 24.55 -15.38 -10.65
C THR A 184 24.41 -14.33 -11.75
N LYS A 185 24.56 -14.69 -13.04
CA LYS A 185 24.49 -13.73 -14.16
C LYS A 185 23.11 -13.06 -14.36
N ARG A 186 22.01 -13.74 -14.00
CA ARG A 186 20.65 -13.17 -14.12
C ARG A 186 20.36 -12.20 -12.98
N ILE A 187 20.82 -12.52 -11.77
CA ILE A 187 20.72 -11.67 -10.59
C ILE A 187 21.40 -10.33 -10.85
N TYR A 188 22.66 -10.32 -11.32
CA TYR A 188 23.40 -9.08 -11.57
C TYR A 188 22.69 -8.15 -12.56
N LYS A 189 22.11 -8.66 -13.65
CA LYS A 189 21.35 -7.83 -14.61
C LYS A 189 20.08 -7.21 -14.01
N VAL A 190 19.41 -7.90 -13.09
CA VAL A 190 18.21 -7.38 -12.43
C VAL A 190 18.61 -6.41 -11.31
N LEU A 191 19.64 -6.72 -10.53
CA LEU A 191 20.17 -5.84 -9.50
C LEU A 191 20.75 -4.54 -10.09
N GLU A 192 21.46 -4.59 -11.21
CA GLU A 192 21.97 -3.39 -11.92
C GLU A 192 20.84 -2.54 -12.49
N ARG A 193 19.74 -3.15 -12.94
CA ARG A 193 18.63 -2.42 -13.55
C ARG A 193 17.69 -1.77 -12.53
N PHE A 194 17.67 -2.27 -11.29
CA PHE A 194 16.66 -1.87 -10.31
C PHE A 194 17.17 -1.61 -8.89
N GLY A 195 18.45 -1.85 -8.58
CA GLY A 195 19.07 -1.42 -7.31
C GLY A 195 18.60 -2.15 -6.05
N PHE A 196 18.23 -3.44 -6.15
CA PHE A 196 17.63 -4.19 -5.03
C PHE A 196 18.66 -4.93 -4.13
N GLU A 197 18.35 -5.15 -2.85
CA GLU A 197 19.05 -6.15 -2.02
C GLU A 197 18.28 -7.48 -2.01
N THR A 198 19.01 -8.59 -1.99
CA THR A 198 18.46 -9.96 -2.15
C THR A 198 17.63 -10.44 -0.96
N GLY A 199 17.86 -9.88 0.24
CA GLY A 199 17.19 -10.29 1.48
C GLY A 199 15.71 -9.93 1.56
N ALA A 200 15.28 -8.83 0.93
CA ALA A 200 13.89 -8.39 1.02
C ALA A 200 12.93 -9.29 0.21
N PHE A 201 13.42 -9.92 -0.88
CA PHE A 201 12.56 -10.75 -1.73
C PHE A 201 12.16 -12.08 -1.09
N SER A 202 13.00 -12.66 -0.22
CA SER A 202 12.67 -13.92 0.45
C SER A 202 11.39 -13.79 1.29
N GLN A 203 11.22 -12.65 1.97
CA GLN A 203 10.04 -12.35 2.76
C GLN A 203 8.83 -11.91 1.91
N LEU A 204 8.99 -11.69 0.61
CA LEU A 204 7.88 -11.41 -0.31
C LEU A 204 7.43 -12.65 -1.09
N THR A 205 8.09 -13.80 -0.88
CA THR A 205 7.70 -15.07 -1.49
C THR A 205 6.30 -15.50 -1.02
N ARG A 206 5.58 -16.21 -1.90
CA ARG A 206 4.24 -16.73 -1.59
C ARG A 206 4.30 -17.70 -0.42
N ARG A 207 5.33 -18.54 -0.38
CA ARG A 207 5.56 -19.52 0.69
C ARG A 207 5.74 -18.85 2.05
N TYR A 208 6.67 -17.91 2.17
CA TYR A 208 6.91 -17.22 3.44
C TYR A 208 5.66 -16.45 3.92
N MET A 209 4.95 -15.77 3.01
CA MET A 209 3.74 -15.04 3.37
C MET A 209 2.63 -15.94 3.91
N GLN A 210 2.39 -17.09 3.26
CA GLN A 210 1.31 -18.00 3.63
C GLN A 210 1.64 -18.92 4.80
N GLU A 211 2.89 -19.41 4.88
CA GLU A 211 3.29 -20.41 5.87
C GLU A 211 3.89 -19.80 7.14
N THR A 212 4.36 -18.55 7.10
CA THR A 212 5.04 -17.91 8.23
C THR A 212 4.40 -16.58 8.60
N PHE A 213 4.44 -15.59 7.72
CA PHE A 213 4.05 -14.22 8.08
C PHE A 213 2.58 -14.10 8.46
N ASN A 214 1.65 -14.60 7.64
CA ASN A 214 0.21 -14.48 7.91
C ASN A 214 -0.24 -15.24 9.16
N PRO A 215 0.18 -16.51 9.38
CA PRO A 215 -0.13 -17.21 10.64
C PRO A 215 0.40 -16.50 11.88
N GLU A 216 1.60 -15.92 11.81
CA GLU A 216 2.23 -15.25 12.96
C GLU A 216 1.77 -13.80 13.16
N THR A 217 1.16 -13.18 12.15
CA THR A 217 0.79 -11.76 12.15
C THR A 217 -0.73 -11.58 11.96
N PRO A 218 -1.54 -12.01 12.94
CA PRO A 218 -2.99 -11.87 12.89
C PRO A 218 -3.41 -10.40 13.03
N ASP A 219 -4.59 -10.08 12.48
CA ASP A 219 -5.19 -8.77 12.64
C ASP A 219 -5.62 -8.53 14.10
N ILE A 220 -5.39 -7.30 14.57
CA ILE A 220 -5.83 -6.85 15.90
C ILE A 220 -7.26 -6.29 15.82
N GLU A 221 -8.19 -6.86 16.60
CA GLU A 221 -9.65 -6.60 16.51
C GLU A 221 -10.05 -5.12 16.59
N CYS A 222 -9.31 -4.31 17.37
CA CYS A 222 -9.60 -2.87 17.53
C CYS A 222 -9.11 -1.99 16.36
N VAL A 223 -8.35 -2.56 15.41
CA VAL A 223 -7.86 -1.86 14.23
C VAL A 223 -8.74 -2.22 13.02
N LYS A 224 -9.06 -1.23 12.19
CA LYS A 224 -9.79 -1.47 10.94
C LYS A 224 -8.82 -1.72 9.78
N TYR A 225 -9.01 -2.81 9.05
CA TYR A 225 -8.16 -3.17 7.91
C TYR A 225 -8.95 -3.01 6.60
N TYR A 226 -8.40 -2.21 5.69
CA TYR A 226 -8.91 -2.00 4.34
C TYR A 226 -7.82 -2.34 3.33
N SER A 227 -8.20 -2.74 2.13
CA SER A 227 -7.23 -2.97 1.06
C SER A 227 -7.77 -2.64 -0.32
N TYR A 228 -6.86 -2.21 -1.19
CA TYR A 228 -7.10 -1.98 -2.60
C TYR A 228 -6.09 -2.77 -3.43
N GLY A 229 -6.58 -3.38 -4.51
CA GLY A 229 -5.74 -4.00 -5.53
C GLY A 229 -5.63 -3.12 -6.76
N ALA A 230 -4.71 -3.47 -7.64
CA ALA A 230 -4.58 -2.85 -8.95
C ALA A 230 -4.29 -3.91 -10.01
N SER A 231 -4.63 -3.61 -11.25
CA SER A 231 -4.33 -4.44 -12.40
C SER A 231 -4.00 -3.57 -13.60
N LEU A 232 -3.05 -4.00 -14.42
CA LEU A 232 -2.81 -3.40 -15.73
C LEU A 232 -2.71 -4.48 -16.80
N GLU A 233 -2.91 -4.12 -18.06
CA GLU A 233 -2.44 -4.93 -19.18
C GLU A 233 -1.31 -4.15 -19.87
N PRO A 234 -0.02 -4.54 -19.65
CA PRO A 234 1.11 -3.80 -20.18
C PRO A 234 1.25 -3.97 -21.69
N SER A 235 1.69 -2.92 -22.38
CA SER A 235 2.28 -3.08 -23.71
C SER A 235 3.62 -3.82 -23.61
N ALA A 236 4.09 -4.41 -24.71
CA ALA A 236 5.35 -5.16 -24.76
C ALA A 236 6.59 -4.33 -24.35
N TRP A 237 6.50 -3.00 -24.42
CA TRP A 237 7.59 -2.07 -24.06
C TRP A 237 7.54 -1.59 -22.61
N SER A 238 6.52 -1.99 -21.85
CA SER A 238 6.40 -1.63 -20.43
C SER A 238 7.50 -2.29 -19.60
N VAL A 239 8.06 -1.55 -18.64
CA VAL A 239 9.00 -2.09 -17.64
C VAL A 239 8.39 -3.22 -16.81
N PHE A 240 7.06 -3.29 -16.73
CA PHE A 240 6.31 -4.33 -16.04
C PHE A 240 5.93 -5.52 -16.92
N ALA A 241 6.22 -5.51 -18.23
CA ALA A 241 5.75 -6.56 -19.13
C ALA A 241 6.24 -7.96 -18.72
N ALA A 242 7.52 -8.07 -18.33
CA ALA A 242 8.12 -9.34 -17.93
C ALA A 242 7.58 -9.86 -16.60
N SER A 243 7.58 -9.01 -15.56
CA SER A 243 7.09 -9.38 -14.23
C SER A 243 5.58 -9.66 -14.23
N HIS A 244 4.81 -8.85 -14.97
CA HIS A 244 3.38 -9.09 -15.17
C HIS A 244 3.09 -10.45 -15.81
N LYS A 245 3.86 -10.82 -16.85
CA LYS A 245 3.70 -12.11 -17.52
C LYS A 245 3.96 -13.28 -16.56
N ILE A 246 5.05 -13.20 -15.78
CA ILE A 246 5.39 -14.21 -14.77
C ILE A 246 4.23 -14.39 -13.78
N ILE A 247 3.73 -13.31 -13.20
CA ILE A 247 2.63 -13.37 -12.22
C ILE A 247 1.35 -13.91 -12.86
N LYS A 248 1.01 -13.45 -14.07
CA LYS A 248 -0.19 -13.88 -14.79
C LYS A 248 -0.16 -15.38 -15.10
N GLU A 249 0.99 -15.91 -15.49
CA GLU A 249 1.18 -17.35 -15.77
C GLU A 249 1.21 -18.19 -14.49
N MET A 250 1.82 -17.70 -13.41
CA MET A 250 2.03 -18.48 -12.19
C MET A 250 0.89 -18.39 -11.15
N GLU A 251 0.11 -17.31 -11.17
CA GLU A 251 -0.98 -17.08 -10.22
C GLU A 251 -2.36 -17.07 -10.86
N GLU A 252 -2.44 -17.12 -12.20
CA GLU A 252 -3.68 -17.07 -12.97
C GLU A 252 -4.59 -15.90 -12.55
N SER A 253 -3.98 -14.77 -12.19
CA SER A 253 -4.66 -13.60 -11.62
C SER A 253 -4.23 -12.31 -12.31
N PRO A 254 -5.15 -11.36 -12.55
CA PRO A 254 -4.78 -9.99 -12.94
C PRO A 254 -3.80 -9.40 -11.94
N ASN A 255 -2.87 -8.57 -12.40
CA ASN A 255 -1.82 -8.03 -11.55
C ASN A 255 -1.37 -6.63 -12.01
N ASP A 256 -0.77 -5.89 -11.10
CA ASP A 256 -0.31 -4.52 -11.32
C ASP A 256 1.14 -4.42 -11.84
N GLY A 257 1.69 -5.57 -12.26
CA GLY A 257 3.08 -5.71 -12.69
C GLY A 257 4.01 -6.25 -11.61
N LEU A 258 3.64 -6.24 -10.32
CA LEU A 258 4.47 -6.78 -9.23
C LEU A 258 3.67 -7.61 -8.23
N VAL A 259 2.38 -7.32 -8.07
CA VAL A 259 1.50 -7.98 -7.11
C VAL A 259 0.19 -8.34 -7.80
N SER A 260 -0.26 -9.58 -7.61
CA SER A 260 -1.57 -9.98 -8.11
C SER A 260 -2.70 -9.34 -7.31
N VAL A 261 -3.84 -9.16 -7.97
CA VAL A 261 -5.05 -8.67 -7.31
C VAL A 261 -5.42 -9.61 -6.17
N ARG A 262 -5.36 -10.93 -6.37
CA ARG A 262 -5.61 -11.92 -5.32
C ARG A 262 -4.71 -11.71 -4.11
N SER A 263 -3.41 -11.52 -4.33
CA SER A 263 -2.45 -11.29 -3.24
C SER A 263 -2.69 -9.97 -2.50
N SER A 264 -3.24 -8.96 -3.18
CA SER A 264 -3.55 -7.66 -2.57
C SER A 264 -4.77 -7.64 -1.64
N GLN A 265 -5.62 -8.66 -1.67
CA GLN A 265 -6.85 -8.70 -0.88
C GLN A 265 -6.56 -9.00 0.60
N TRP A 266 -6.96 -8.09 1.49
CA TRP A 266 -6.84 -8.25 2.95
C TRP A 266 -7.88 -7.42 3.73
N GLY A 267 -8.35 -7.93 4.87
CA GLY A 267 -9.39 -7.25 5.66
C GLY A 267 -10.62 -6.95 4.82
N GLN A 268 -11.17 -5.73 4.94
CA GLN A 268 -12.28 -5.28 4.11
C GLN A 268 -11.78 -4.74 2.76
N TYR A 269 -11.74 -5.62 1.75
CA TYR A 269 -11.36 -5.25 0.38
C TYR A 269 -12.32 -4.21 -0.23
N GLN A 270 -11.77 -3.08 -0.68
CA GLN A 270 -12.53 -1.95 -1.22
C GLN A 270 -12.69 -1.99 -2.74
N GLY A 271 -11.76 -2.63 -3.45
CA GLY A 271 -11.86 -2.84 -4.89
C GLY A 271 -10.52 -2.91 -5.61
N THR A 272 -10.58 -3.20 -6.91
CA THR A 272 -9.46 -3.29 -7.84
C THR A 272 -9.46 -2.12 -8.81
N LEU A 273 -8.36 -1.37 -8.82
CA LEU A 273 -8.09 -0.31 -9.79
C LEU A 273 -7.68 -0.92 -11.14
N VAL A 274 -8.46 -0.72 -12.19
CA VAL A 274 -8.18 -1.29 -13.53
C VAL A 274 -7.38 -0.32 -14.40
N GLY A 275 -6.39 -0.83 -15.12
CA GLY A 275 -5.49 -0.03 -15.96
C GLY A 275 -4.43 0.72 -15.16
N VAL A 276 -4.15 0.30 -13.93
CA VAL A 276 -3.25 0.96 -12.99
C VAL A 276 -2.09 0.02 -12.66
N SER A 277 -0.86 0.47 -12.93
CA SER A 277 0.36 -0.23 -12.55
C SER A 277 0.78 0.08 -11.11
N HIS A 278 1.69 -0.74 -10.58
CA HIS A 278 2.24 -0.55 -9.23
C HIS A 278 2.86 0.85 -9.02
N LEU A 279 3.41 1.49 -10.07
CA LEU A 279 3.96 2.86 -9.99
C LEU A 279 2.94 3.96 -10.26
N ASP A 280 1.83 3.67 -10.94
CA ASP A 280 0.75 4.64 -11.13
C ASP A 280 0.13 5.01 -9.77
N LEU A 281 0.06 4.05 -8.84
CA LEU A 281 -0.48 4.21 -7.49
C LEU A 281 0.21 5.31 -6.68
N ILE A 282 1.51 5.50 -6.88
CA ILE A 282 2.31 6.52 -6.20
C ILE A 282 2.59 7.75 -7.08
N ASN A 283 1.86 7.89 -8.20
CA ASN A 283 1.93 9.03 -9.12
C ASN A 283 3.29 9.19 -9.86
N TRP A 284 4.00 8.10 -10.14
CA TRP A 284 5.35 8.15 -10.71
C TRP A 284 5.40 8.15 -12.24
N THR A 285 4.58 7.31 -12.85
CA THR A 285 4.40 7.14 -14.31
C THR A 285 3.61 8.27 -14.95
N ASN A 286 2.96 9.09 -14.12
CA ASN A 286 1.95 10.00 -14.59
C ASN A 286 2.54 11.09 -15.52
N ARG A 287 3.64 11.79 -15.19
CA ARG A 287 4.08 12.97 -15.98
C ARG A 287 4.36 12.71 -17.46
N LEU A 288 4.97 11.56 -17.80
CA LEU A 288 5.26 11.19 -19.20
C LEU A 288 4.00 10.66 -19.91
N LYS A 289 3.16 9.89 -19.19
CA LYS A 289 1.86 9.43 -19.71
C LYS A 289 0.89 10.60 -19.95
N TRP A 290 0.86 11.61 -19.08
CA TRP A 290 0.07 12.83 -19.23
C TRP A 290 0.37 13.53 -20.55
N PHE A 291 1.66 13.78 -20.82
CA PHE A 291 2.10 14.42 -22.06
C PHE A 291 1.68 13.59 -23.28
N LEU A 292 1.85 12.28 -23.22
CA LEU A 292 1.45 11.38 -24.32
C LEU A 292 -0.07 11.31 -24.51
N TRP A 293 -0.87 11.28 -23.43
CA TRP A 293 -2.33 11.20 -23.51
C TRP A 293 -2.99 12.49 -24.01
N GLU A 294 -2.42 13.65 -23.64
CA GLU A 294 -2.84 14.96 -24.15
C GLU A 294 -2.59 15.07 -25.66
N LEU A 295 -1.50 14.45 -26.15
CA LEU A 295 -1.21 14.33 -27.58
C LEU A 295 -2.09 13.30 -28.31
N THR A 296 -2.44 12.18 -27.69
CA THR A 296 -3.18 11.08 -28.35
C THR A 296 -4.69 11.12 -28.12
N GLY A 297 -5.22 12.08 -27.36
CA GLY A 297 -6.65 12.20 -27.05
C GLY A 297 -7.20 11.02 -26.22
N SER A 298 -6.34 10.26 -25.54
CA SER A 298 -6.75 9.08 -24.77
C SER A 298 -7.35 9.48 -23.41
N LYS A 299 -8.48 8.86 -23.03
CA LYS A 299 -9.17 9.16 -21.78
C LYS A 299 -8.33 8.77 -20.56
N ARG A 300 -8.35 9.65 -19.57
CA ARG A 300 -7.74 9.44 -18.27
C ARG A 300 -8.63 8.53 -17.42
N ASN A 301 -8.12 7.36 -17.03
CA ASN A 301 -8.89 6.41 -16.23
C ASN A 301 -8.51 6.46 -14.73
N PHE A 302 -7.34 7.00 -14.37
CA PHE A 302 -6.89 7.04 -12.98
C PHE A 302 -6.08 8.30 -12.62
N ASN A 303 -6.35 8.81 -11.41
CA ASN A 303 -5.64 9.90 -10.76
C ASN A 303 -5.30 9.49 -9.32
N ALA A 304 -4.02 9.25 -9.05
CA ALA A 304 -3.56 8.91 -7.71
C ALA A 304 -3.94 9.98 -6.66
N ILE A 305 -3.94 11.27 -7.00
CA ILE A 305 -4.37 12.32 -6.07
C ILE A 305 -5.86 12.15 -5.71
N ALA A 306 -6.72 11.94 -6.71
CA ALA A 306 -8.15 11.74 -6.47
C ALA A 306 -8.39 10.48 -5.61
N PHE A 307 -7.62 9.42 -5.85
CA PHE A 307 -7.68 8.18 -5.10
C PHE A 307 -7.30 8.35 -3.62
N TYR A 308 -6.16 9.00 -3.32
CA TYR A 308 -5.75 9.21 -1.93
C TYR A 308 -6.67 10.19 -1.18
N LEU A 309 -7.19 11.21 -1.85
CA LEU A 309 -8.24 12.07 -1.30
C LEU A 309 -9.53 11.27 -0.98
N ASP A 310 -9.90 10.31 -1.83
CA ASP A 310 -11.06 9.45 -1.59
C ASP A 310 -10.84 8.49 -0.42
N ILE A 311 -9.63 7.95 -0.23
CA ILE A 311 -9.28 7.19 0.97
C ILE A 311 -9.43 8.06 2.22
N ALA A 312 -8.93 9.29 2.21
CA ALA A 312 -9.07 10.22 3.33
C ALA A 312 -10.55 10.53 3.64
N ASP A 313 -11.35 10.78 2.62
CA ASP A 313 -12.81 11.00 2.72
C ASP A 313 -13.54 9.76 3.27
N MET A 314 -13.17 8.56 2.83
CA MET A 314 -13.68 7.30 3.37
C MET A 314 -13.34 7.17 4.87
N LEU A 315 -12.11 7.47 5.28
CA LEU A 315 -11.70 7.43 6.69
C LEU A 315 -12.53 8.43 7.51
N ALA A 316 -12.64 9.68 7.04
CA ALA A 316 -13.41 10.73 7.69
C ALA A 316 -14.88 10.31 7.93
N LYS A 317 -15.53 9.77 6.89
CA LYS A 317 -16.92 9.29 6.95
C LYS A 317 -17.12 8.12 7.91
N LYS A 318 -16.06 7.36 8.19
CA LYS A 318 -16.07 6.26 9.17
C LYS A 318 -15.73 6.71 10.59
N GLY A 319 -15.53 8.01 10.80
CA GLY A 319 -15.08 8.56 12.08
C GLY A 319 -13.63 8.20 12.43
N LEU A 320 -12.86 7.78 11.42
CA LEU A 320 -11.45 7.49 11.50
C LEU A 320 -10.65 8.75 11.17
#